data_AF-A0A7G9TDH9-F1
#
_entry.id   AF-A0A7G9TDH9-F1
#
_cell.length_a   1.000
_cell.length_b   1.000
_cell.length_c   1.000
_cell.angle_alpha   90.00
_cell.angle_beta   90.00
_cell.angle_gamma   90.00
#
_symmetry.space_group_name_H-M   'P 1'
#
loop_
_entity.id
_entity.type
_entity.pdbx_description
1 polymer ?
#
loop_
_entity_poly.entity_id
_entity_poly.type
_entity_poly.pdbx_seq_one_letter_code
_entity_poly.pdbx_strand_id
1 'polypeptide(L)'
;MSIFEALIRLAFPDETRPLASDCSDVAIYQRIGIHIFPYFGEEETVYVAELTDGAVRQAIRSLDWEQGFHQVIVVREPGVSMETSGSLLPNHGLSVIHEDRTTNATLMAREVPETIPELEAIQLAFIKGGDAWRSVREFYAIKRR
;
A
#
# COMPACT_ATOMS: atom_id res chain seq x y z
N MET A 1 -4.01 -15.83 17.75
CA MET A 1 -3.80 -14.37 17.68
C MET A 1 -2.34 -14.15 17.39
N SER A 2 -2.03 -13.72 16.17
CA SER A 2 -0.66 -13.44 15.72
C SER A 2 -0.13 -12.21 16.45
N ILE A 3 1.19 -12.12 16.68
CA ILE A 3 1.83 -10.90 17.19
C ILE A 3 1.53 -9.72 16.26
N PHE A 4 1.43 -10.00 14.96
CA PHE A 4 1.09 -9.03 13.93
C PHE A 4 -0.32 -8.46 14.12
N GLU A 5 -1.32 -9.31 14.32
CA GLU A 5 -2.70 -8.92 14.60
C GLU A 5 -2.79 -8.05 15.86
N ALA A 6 -1.99 -8.38 16.89
CA ALA A 6 -1.91 -7.58 18.11
C ALA A 6 -1.23 -6.22 17.89
N LEU A 7 -0.14 -6.16 17.11
CA LEU A 7 0.55 -4.91 16.77
C LEU A 7 -0.32 -3.98 15.93
N ILE A 8 -1.05 -4.53 14.96
CA ILE A 8 -2.00 -3.76 14.17
C ILE A 8 -3.17 -3.27 15.01
N ARG A 9 -3.75 -4.10 15.88
CA ARG A 9 -4.83 -3.67 16.79
C ARG A 9 -4.34 -2.65 17.81
N LEU A 10 -3.08 -2.73 18.24
CA LEU A 10 -2.47 -1.71 19.10
C LEU A 10 -2.26 -0.40 18.32
N ALA A 11 -1.90 -0.53 17.04
CA ALA A 11 -1.67 0.59 16.14
C ALA A 11 -2.95 1.32 15.73
N PHE A 12 -4.04 0.58 15.53
CA PHE A 12 -5.32 1.07 15.00
C PHE A 12 -6.52 0.51 15.79
N PRO A 13 -6.66 0.86 17.09
CA PRO A 13 -7.62 0.22 17.99
C PRO A 13 -9.10 0.41 17.59
N ASP A 14 -9.43 1.47 16.85
CA ASP A 14 -10.82 1.80 16.46
C ASP A 14 -11.16 1.49 14.98
N GLU A 15 -10.18 1.08 14.16
CA GLU A 15 -10.35 0.94 12.70
C GLU A 15 -10.11 -0.47 12.15
N THR A 16 -9.65 -1.43 12.97
CA THR A 16 -9.51 -2.85 12.55
C THR A 16 -10.88 -3.53 12.41
N ARG A 17 -11.63 -3.17 11.38
CA ARG A 17 -12.72 -4.03 10.89
C ARG A 17 -12.09 -5.02 9.91
N PRO A 18 -12.33 -6.33 10.06
CA PRO A 18 -12.02 -7.28 9.01
C PRO A 18 -12.65 -6.77 7.71
N LEU A 19 -11.91 -6.74 6.62
CA LEU A 19 -12.50 -6.55 5.30
C LEU A 19 -13.49 -7.71 5.11
N ALA A 20 -14.80 -7.40 5.24
CA ALA A 20 -15.87 -8.37 5.06
C ALA A 20 -15.69 -9.08 3.70
N SER A 21 -16.10 -10.35 3.62
CA SER A 21 -15.80 -11.34 2.59
C SER A 21 -16.21 -11.03 1.14
N ASP A 22 -16.47 -9.78 0.79
CA ASP A 22 -16.81 -9.29 -0.55
C ASP A 22 -15.64 -8.52 -1.19
N CYS A 23 -14.40 -9.00 -0.98
CA CYS A 23 -13.19 -8.52 -1.65
C CYS A 23 -13.20 -8.92 -3.13
N SER A 24 -14.07 -8.30 -3.92
CA SER A 24 -13.75 -8.12 -5.34
C SER A 24 -12.64 -7.07 -5.43
N ASP A 25 -11.66 -7.26 -6.31
CA ASP A 25 -10.59 -6.27 -6.56
C ASP A 25 -11.15 -4.86 -6.70
N VAL A 26 -12.29 -4.74 -7.40
CA VAL A 26 -12.98 -3.47 -7.64
C VAL A 26 -13.35 -2.75 -6.34
N ALA A 27 -13.76 -3.45 -5.29
CA ALA A 27 -14.19 -2.82 -4.04
C ALA A 27 -13.04 -2.15 -3.28
N ILE A 28 -11.82 -2.71 -3.35
CA ILE A 28 -10.62 -2.16 -2.71
C ILE A 28 -10.32 -0.78 -3.28
N TYR A 29 -10.20 -0.68 -4.61
CA TYR A 29 -9.82 0.56 -5.28
C TYR A 29 -10.89 1.66 -5.23
N GLN A 30 -12.12 1.37 -4.78
CA GLN A 30 -13.18 2.37 -4.60
C GLN A 30 -13.21 2.96 -3.18
N ARG A 31 -12.57 2.31 -2.21
CA ARG A 31 -12.63 2.71 -0.81
C ARG A 31 -11.38 3.49 -0.42
N ILE A 32 -11.55 4.79 -0.20
CA ILE A 32 -10.49 5.69 0.29
C ILE A 32 -9.94 5.16 1.62
N GLY A 33 -8.62 5.13 1.74
CA GLY A 33 -7.92 4.63 2.93
C GLY A 33 -6.68 3.81 2.59
N ILE A 34 -6.15 3.14 3.61
CA ILE A 34 -4.97 2.27 3.52
C ILE A 34 -5.45 0.84 3.68
N HIS A 35 -5.15 0.01 2.68
CA HIS A 35 -5.44 -1.42 2.69
C HIS A 35 -4.12 -2.17 2.83
N ILE A 36 -4.03 -3.04 3.83
CA ILE A 36 -2.80 -3.73 4.23
C ILE A 36 -3.04 -5.23 4.10
N PHE A 37 -2.27 -5.87 3.23
CA PHE A 37 -2.29 -7.29 2.93
C PHE A 37 -0.97 -7.92 3.40
N PRO A 38 -0.93 -8.44 4.64
CA PRO A 38 0.26 -9.07 5.19
C PRO A 38 0.45 -10.46 4.56
N TYR A 39 1.70 -10.86 4.30
CA TYR A 39 2.00 -12.14 3.65
C TYR A 39 1.15 -12.38 2.40
N PHE A 40 0.95 -11.32 1.61
CA PHE A 40 0.13 -11.31 0.40
C PHE A 40 -1.31 -11.84 0.61
N GLY A 41 -1.90 -11.57 1.78
CA GLY A 41 -3.27 -11.97 2.13
C GLY A 41 -3.39 -13.32 2.82
N GLU A 42 -2.28 -13.98 3.17
CA GLU A 42 -2.29 -15.18 4.01
C GLU A 42 -2.71 -14.89 5.46
N GLU A 43 -2.55 -13.65 5.91
CA GLU A 43 -3.06 -13.17 7.20
C GLU A 43 -4.25 -12.21 7.04
N GLU A 44 -4.89 -11.87 8.17
CA GLU A 44 -6.02 -10.95 8.20
C GLU A 44 -5.67 -9.62 7.52
N THR A 45 -6.44 -9.28 6.48
CA THR A 45 -6.29 -8.01 5.77
C THR A 45 -6.87 -6.89 6.61
N VAL A 46 -6.15 -5.77 6.68
CA VAL A 46 -6.48 -4.66 7.55
C VAL A 46 -6.79 -3.43 6.70
N TYR A 47 -7.80 -2.69 7.13
CA TYR A 47 -8.18 -1.43 6.53
C TYR A 47 -8.08 -0.30 7.55
N VAL A 48 -7.48 0.82 7.13
CA VAL A 48 -7.40 2.06 7.90
C VAL A 48 -8.07 3.15 7.06
N ALA A 49 -9.13 3.76 7.59
CA ALA A 49 -9.85 4.84 6.92
C ALA A 49 -9.04 6.14 6.91
N GLU A 50 -8.22 6.35 7.93
CA GLU A 50 -7.41 7.55 8.07
C GLU A 50 -6.26 7.62 7.05
N LEU A 51 -6.22 8.70 6.27
CA LEU A 51 -5.13 9.03 5.34
C LEU A 51 -4.27 10.17 5.89
N THR A 52 -3.58 9.90 7.00
CA THR A 52 -2.58 10.83 7.54
C THR A 52 -1.17 10.31 7.37
N ASP A 53 -0.24 11.26 7.42
CA ASP A 53 1.19 11.05 7.49
C ASP A 53 1.60 10.01 8.55
N GLY A 54 0.92 10.01 9.70
CA GLY A 54 1.13 9.06 10.79
C GLY A 54 0.62 7.66 10.43
N ALA A 55 -0.63 7.57 9.97
CA ALA A 55 -1.26 6.31 9.59
C ALA A 55 -0.47 5.57 8.49
N VAL A 56 0.00 6.28 7.45
CA VAL A 56 0.81 5.68 6.37
C VAL A 56 2.13 5.13 6.89
N ARG A 57 2.88 5.90 7.70
CA ARG A 57 4.15 5.42 8.27
C ARG A 57 3.92 4.20 9.15
N GLN A 58 2.87 4.23 9.96
CA GLN A 58 2.54 3.15 10.87
C GLN A 58 2.13 1.88 10.12
N ALA A 59 1.31 2.00 9.07
CA ALA A 59 0.93 0.88 8.21
C ALA A 59 2.16 0.19 7.60
N ILE A 60 3.07 0.98 7.03
CA ILE A 60 4.31 0.44 6.42
C ILE A 60 5.21 -0.19 7.48
N ARG A 61 5.46 0.49 8.61
CA ARG A 61 6.36 -0.01 9.67
C ARG A 61 5.82 -1.19 10.47
N SER A 62 4.51 -1.44 10.43
CA SER A 62 3.91 -2.56 11.13
C SER A 62 4.22 -3.92 10.49
N LEU A 63 4.71 -3.92 9.24
CA LEU A 63 5.00 -5.12 8.45
C LEU A 63 6.49 -5.50 8.57
N ASP A 64 6.76 -6.81 8.61
CA ASP A 64 8.13 -7.36 8.62
C ASP A 64 8.64 -7.58 7.19
N TRP A 65 8.99 -6.48 6.52
CA TRP A 65 9.48 -6.50 5.14
C TRP A 65 10.75 -7.35 4.93
N GLU A 66 11.53 -7.61 5.99
CA GLU A 66 12.74 -8.43 5.91
C GLU A 66 12.44 -9.94 5.87
N GLN A 67 11.27 -10.36 6.34
CA GLN A 67 10.91 -11.79 6.44
C GLN A 67 9.61 -12.15 5.69
N GLY A 68 8.82 -11.17 5.27
CA GLY A 68 7.55 -11.38 4.60
C GLY A 68 7.43 -10.66 3.25
N PHE A 69 6.46 -11.14 2.45
CA PHE A 69 6.03 -10.50 1.22
C PHE A 69 4.69 -9.81 1.49
N HIS A 70 4.66 -8.49 1.46
CA HIS A 70 3.49 -7.71 1.87
C HIS A 70 2.99 -6.85 0.72
N GLN A 71 1.75 -6.38 0.84
CA GLN A 71 1.19 -5.39 -0.07
C GLN A 71 0.44 -4.33 0.75
N VAL A 72 0.66 -3.07 0.40
CA VAL A 72 -0.04 -1.92 0.97
C VAL A 72 -0.57 -1.09 -0.20
N ILE A 73 -1.89 -0.91 -0.24
CA ILE A 73 -2.58 -0.10 -1.24
C ILE A 73 -3.15 1.12 -0.55
N VAL A 74 -2.66 2.30 -0.90
CA VAL A 74 -3.22 3.57 -0.46
C VAL A 74 -4.15 4.07 -1.55
N VAL A 75 -5.43 4.22 -1.24
CA VAL A 75 -6.46 4.77 -2.14
C VAL A 75 -6.75 6.19 -1.70
N ARG A 76 -6.36 7.17 -2.49
CA ARG A 76 -6.57 8.59 -2.18
C ARG A 76 -7.95 9.06 -2.60
N GLU A 77 -8.41 8.59 -3.75
CA GLU A 77 -9.71 8.87 -4.35
C GLU A 77 -10.25 7.57 -4.97
N PRO A 78 -11.58 7.40 -5.12
CA PRO A 78 -12.14 6.21 -5.75
C PRO A 78 -11.55 6.01 -7.15
N GLY A 79 -10.83 4.91 -7.34
CA GLY A 79 -10.12 4.57 -8.57
C GLY A 79 -8.70 5.11 -8.70
N VAL A 80 -8.19 5.89 -7.75
CA VAL A 80 -6.83 6.45 -7.76
C VAL A 80 -6.04 5.95 -6.56
N SER A 81 -5.01 5.14 -6.81
CA SER A 81 -4.25 4.44 -5.77
C SER A 81 -2.76 4.35 -6.04
N MET A 82 -2.01 4.20 -4.96
CA MET A 82 -0.59 3.86 -4.96
C MET A 82 -0.40 2.57 -4.17
N GLU A 83 0.12 1.55 -4.84
CA GLU A 83 0.51 0.29 -4.26
C GLU A 83 2.01 0.26 -4.01
N THR A 84 2.38 -0.22 -2.83
CA THR A 84 3.73 -0.68 -2.49
C THR A 84 3.64 -2.15 -2.09
N SER A 85 4.37 -3.03 -2.76
CA SER A 85 4.33 -4.47 -2.48
C SER A 85 5.70 -5.12 -2.61
N GLY A 86 5.85 -6.32 -2.06
CA GLY A 86 7.08 -7.10 -2.14
C GLY A 86 7.74 -7.38 -0.79
N SER A 87 9.06 -7.57 -0.84
CA SER A 87 9.89 -7.91 0.31
C SER A 87 11.30 -7.35 0.14
N LEU A 88 11.97 -7.06 1.25
CA LEU A 88 13.38 -6.68 1.32
C LEU A 88 14.34 -7.89 1.27
N LEU A 89 13.80 -9.11 1.15
CA LEU A 89 14.62 -10.30 0.93
C LEU A 89 15.46 -10.19 -0.36
N PRO A 90 16.75 -10.58 -0.35
CA PRO A 90 17.67 -10.38 -1.48
C PRO A 90 17.25 -11.02 -2.81
N ASN A 91 16.42 -12.07 -2.77
CA ASN A 91 15.93 -12.81 -3.92
C ASN A 91 14.52 -12.38 -4.36
N HIS A 92 13.91 -11.43 -3.67
CA HIS A 92 12.62 -10.83 -4.03
C HIS A 92 12.86 -9.43 -4.59
N GLY A 93 12.22 -8.43 -4.02
CA GLY A 93 12.23 -7.05 -4.46
C GLY A 93 10.95 -6.35 -4.03
N LEU A 94 11.04 -5.04 -3.84
CA LEU A 94 9.88 -4.18 -3.66
C LEU A 94 9.39 -3.69 -5.02
N SER A 95 8.15 -3.23 -5.07
CA SER A 95 7.56 -2.63 -6.26
C SER A 95 6.64 -1.49 -5.86
N VAL A 96 6.46 -0.56 -6.80
CA VAL A 96 5.50 0.54 -6.66
C VAL A 96 4.68 0.66 -7.92
N ILE A 97 3.36 0.67 -7.77
CA ILE A 97 2.41 0.85 -8.86
C ILE A 97 1.48 2.00 -8.51
N HIS A 98 1.37 2.97 -9.39
CA HIS A 98 0.30 3.96 -9.38
C HIS A 98 -0.77 3.54 -10.37
N GLU A 99 -2.02 3.51 -9.94
CA GLU A 99 -3.18 3.23 -10.79
C GLU A 99 -4.17 4.38 -10.72
N ASP A 100 -4.58 4.86 -11.88
CA ASP A 100 -5.72 5.75 -12.06
C ASP A 100 -6.72 5.09 -13.02
N ARG A 101 -7.79 4.57 -12.46
CA ARG A 101 -8.86 3.86 -13.17
C ARG A 101 -9.80 4.80 -13.91
N THR A 102 -9.80 6.10 -13.59
CA THR A 102 -10.62 7.09 -14.30
C THR A 102 -10.04 7.40 -15.68
N THR A 103 -8.71 7.32 -15.81
CA THR A 103 -7.97 7.50 -17.06
C THR A 103 -7.44 6.18 -17.64
N ASN A 104 -7.67 5.06 -16.94
CA ASN A 104 -7.12 3.74 -17.25
C ASN A 104 -5.58 3.74 -17.37
N ALA A 105 -4.91 4.55 -16.54
CA ALA A 105 -3.47 4.68 -16.48
C ALA A 105 -2.90 3.79 -15.37
N THR A 106 -2.00 2.88 -15.73
CA THR A 106 -1.20 2.11 -14.77
C THR A 106 0.27 2.43 -15.00
N LEU A 107 0.93 2.89 -13.95
CA LEU A 107 2.31 3.33 -13.96
C LEU A 107 3.11 2.53 -12.93
N MET A 108 4.31 2.09 -13.28
CA MET A 108 5.20 1.40 -12.35
C MET A 108 6.49 2.17 -12.20
N ALA A 109 7.04 2.18 -10.98
CA ALA A 109 8.32 2.81 -10.71
C ALA A 109 9.43 2.11 -11.52
N ARG A 110 10.32 2.90 -12.15
CA ARG A 110 11.49 2.39 -12.87
C ARG A 110 12.51 1.78 -11.91
N GLU A 111 12.78 2.50 -10.83
CA GLU A 111 13.68 2.08 -9.77
C GLU A 111 12.84 1.63 -8.58
N VAL A 112 13.05 0.38 -8.17
CA VAL A 112 12.36 -0.20 -7.03
C VAL A 112 12.85 0.45 -5.73
N PRO A 113 11.98 0.61 -4.71
CA PRO A 113 12.44 0.93 -3.38
C PRO A 113 13.36 -0.15 -2.83
N GLU A 114 14.34 0.25 -2.03
CA GLU A 114 15.29 -0.68 -1.37
C GLU A 114 15.20 -0.60 0.15
N THR A 115 14.42 0.35 0.68
CA THR A 115 14.33 0.60 2.12
C THR A 115 12.92 0.99 2.56
N ILE A 116 12.61 0.77 3.84
CA ILE A 116 11.34 1.21 4.45
C ILE A 116 11.14 2.75 4.31
N PRO A 117 12.14 3.62 4.57
CA PRO A 117 12.01 5.05 4.34
C PRO A 117 11.63 5.43 2.90
N GLU A 118 12.06 4.67 1.90
CA GLU A 118 11.69 4.91 0.51
C GLU A 118 10.24 4.53 0.20
N LEU A 119 9.75 3.45 0.81
CA LEU A 119 8.32 3.07 0.77
C LEU A 119 7.45 4.16 1.41
N GLU A 120 7.87 4.68 2.57
CA GLU A 120 7.19 5.80 3.23
C GLU A 120 7.19 7.04 2.35
N ALA A 121 8.36 7.43 1.80
CA ALA A 121 8.49 8.65 1.02
C ALA A 121 7.53 8.71 -0.17
N ILE A 122 7.38 7.60 -0.91
CA ILE A 122 6.50 7.57 -2.08
C ILE A 122 5.02 7.61 -1.71
N GLN A 123 4.61 6.88 -0.66
CA GLN A 123 3.22 6.87 -0.20
C GLN A 123 2.83 8.21 0.44
N LEU A 124 3.74 8.83 1.19
CA LEU A 124 3.55 10.16 1.76
C LEU A 124 3.44 11.24 0.67
N ALA A 125 4.25 11.14 -0.39
CA ALA A 125 4.13 12.04 -1.53
C ALA A 125 2.81 11.84 -2.29
N PHE A 126 2.29 10.62 -2.34
CA PHE A 126 1.02 10.32 -2.99
C PHE A 126 -0.18 10.97 -2.28
N ILE A 127 -0.27 10.83 -0.96
CA ILE A 127 -1.41 11.34 -0.17
C ILE A 127 -1.47 12.87 -0.12
N LYS A 128 -0.36 13.57 -0.42
CA LYS A 128 -0.32 15.04 -0.57
C LYS A 128 -1.12 15.55 -1.76
N GLY A 129 -1.52 14.68 -2.68
CA GLY A 129 -2.31 15.05 -3.85
C GLY A 129 -1.48 15.40 -5.08
N GLY A 130 -2.17 15.49 -6.23
CA GLY A 130 -1.55 15.80 -7.51
C GLY A 130 -0.47 14.79 -7.93
N ASP A 131 0.60 15.32 -8.51
CA ASP A 131 1.73 14.56 -9.08
C ASP A 131 3.00 14.61 -8.22
N ALA A 132 2.91 15.01 -6.94
CA ALA A 132 4.09 15.14 -6.06
C ALA A 132 4.90 13.84 -5.92
N TRP A 133 4.25 12.69 -6.02
CA TRP A 133 4.90 11.39 -6.02
C TRP A 133 5.84 11.17 -7.24
N ARG A 134 5.60 11.86 -8.36
CA ARG A 134 6.47 11.80 -9.55
C ARG A 134 7.82 12.47 -9.34
N SER A 135 7.96 13.37 -8.37
CA SER A 135 9.27 13.94 -8.02
C SER A 135 10.09 13.05 -7.10
N VAL A 136 9.48 12.00 -6.52
CA VAL A 136 10.17 11.05 -5.66
C VAL A 136 10.84 9.96 -6.49
N ARG A 137 10.18 9.49 -7.55
CA ARG A 137 10.70 8.44 -8.45
C ARG A 137 10.19 8.60 -9.87
N GLU A 138 10.94 8.04 -10.82
CA GLU A 138 10.50 7.93 -12.21
C GLU A 138 9.55 6.75 -12.40
N PHE A 139 8.55 6.94 -13.27
CA PHE A 139 7.55 5.92 -13.59
C PHE A 139 7.42 5.73 -15.09
N TYR A 140 7.00 4.54 -15.49
CA TYR A 140 6.68 4.21 -16.88
C TYR A 140 5.31 3.55 -16.96
N ALA A 141 4.63 3.74 -18.10
CA ALA A 141 3.32 3.15 -18.32
C ALA A 141 3.41 1.65 -18.60
N ILE A 142 2.59 0.87 -17.92
CA ILE A 142 2.39 -0.54 -18.21
C ILE A 142 1.19 -0.66 -19.16
N LYS A 143 1.40 -1.30 -20.31
CA LYS A 143 0.28 -1.77 -21.12
C LYS A 143 -0.28 -3.04 -20.47
N ARG A 144 -1.47 -2.97 -19.88
CA ARG A 144 -2.22 -4.19 -19.55
C ARG A 144 -2.49 -4.94 -20.87
N ARG A 145 -2.02 -6.18 -20.95
CA ARG A 145 -2.29 -7.09 -22.07
C ARG A 145 -3.68 -7.68 -21.94
#